data_AF-A0A1S3EFN5-F1
#
_entry.id   AF-A0A1S3EFN5-F1
#
_cell.length_a   1.000
_cell.length_b   1.000
_cell.length_c   1.000
_cell.angle_alpha   90.00
_cell.angle_beta   90.00
_cell.angle_gamma   90.00
#
_symmetry.space_group_name_H-M   'P 1'
#
loop_
_entity.id
_entity.type
_entity.pdbx_description
1 polymer ?
#
loop_
_entity_poly.entity_id
_entity_poly.type
_entity_poly.pdbx_seq_one_letter_code
_entity_poly.pdbx_strand_id
1 'polypeptide(L)'
;MKKFGGNEKVKRSLLNTLRREFEVLAMKTDEKIDDYCARVMTVSNKMRSNGEDMPDSKIVEKILRTLTEKFTYAVVSIKESNDTGSMSIDELQSFLAVHEQKFRRTSYEEEDQALNV
;
A
#
# COMPACT_ATOMS: atom_id res chain seq x y z
N MET A 1 -22.16 32.95 -20.10
CA MET A 1 -21.04 32.66 -19.18
C MET A 1 -20.70 31.17 -19.23
N LYS A 2 -19.58 30.75 -19.84
CA LYS A 2 -19.08 29.36 -19.78
C LYS A 2 -17.84 29.32 -18.87
N LYS A 3 -18.03 29.16 -17.56
CA LYS A 3 -16.94 28.94 -16.58
C LYS A 3 -16.57 27.45 -16.39
N PHE A 4 -17.22 26.54 -17.11
CA PHE A 4 -17.06 25.08 -16.92
C PHE A 4 -15.72 24.52 -17.45
N GLY A 5 -15.08 25.16 -18.44
CA GLY A 5 -13.84 24.64 -19.05
C GLY A 5 -12.59 24.76 -18.17
N GLY A 6 -12.57 25.70 -17.21
CA GLY A 6 -11.44 25.87 -16.28
C GLY A 6 -11.43 24.79 -15.20
N ASN A 7 -12.61 24.44 -14.68
CA ASN A 7 -12.77 23.43 -13.64
C ASN A 7 -12.34 22.03 -14.14
N GLU A 8 -12.73 21.67 -15.36
CA GLU A 8 -12.34 20.39 -15.97
C GLU A 8 -10.84 20.27 -16.25
N LYS A 9 -10.18 21.36 -16.67
CA LYS A 9 -8.71 21.37 -16.84
C LYS A 9 -7.98 21.22 -15.51
N VAL A 10 -8.46 21.89 -14.46
CA VAL A 10 -7.90 21.80 -13.11
C VAL A 10 -8.07 20.38 -12.55
N LYS A 11 -9.28 19.79 -12.66
CA LYS A 11 -9.53 18.41 -12.25
C LYS A 11 -8.62 17.41 -12.96
N ARG A 12 -8.45 17.54 -14.28
CA ARG A 12 -7.55 16.68 -15.05
C ARG A 12 -6.09 16.80 -14.61
N SER A 13 -5.63 18.03 -14.36
CA SER A 13 -4.27 18.27 -13.87
C SER A 13 -4.06 17.63 -12.50
N LEU A 14 -5.00 17.81 -11.57
CA LEU A 14 -4.96 17.21 -10.24
C LEU A 14 -4.92 15.68 -10.32
N LEU A 15 -5.79 15.09 -11.15
CA LEU A 15 -5.82 13.64 -11.31
C LEU A 15 -4.50 13.09 -11.88
N ASN A 16 -3.86 13.81 -12.81
CA ASN A 16 -2.54 13.42 -13.32
C ASN A 16 -1.46 13.48 -12.23
N THR A 17 -1.50 14.47 -11.33
CA THR A 17 -0.61 14.53 -10.17
C THR A 17 -0.84 13.35 -9.24
N LEU A 18 -2.09 13.02 -8.93
CA LEU A 18 -2.43 11.88 -8.07
C LEU A 18 -2.00 10.55 -8.68
N ARG A 19 -2.14 10.37 -10.00
CA ARG A 19 -1.66 9.17 -10.70
C ARG A 19 -0.14 9.00 -10.55
N ARG A 20 0.63 10.07 -10.72
CA ARG A 20 2.08 10.05 -10.51
C ARG A 20 2.45 9.75 -9.07
N GLU A 21 1.75 10.38 -8.12
CA GLU A 21 1.93 10.12 -6.69
C GLU A 21 1.66 8.65 -6.37
N PHE A 22 0.57 8.07 -6.88
CA PHE A 22 0.25 6.66 -6.73
C PHE A 22 1.28 5.75 -7.39
N GLU A 23 1.79 6.11 -8.57
CA GLU A 23 2.79 5.33 -9.31
C GLU A 23 4.09 5.19 -8.52
N VAL A 24 4.63 6.29 -7.99
CA VAL A 24 5.90 6.30 -7.24
C VAL A 24 5.75 5.95 -5.77
N LEU A 25 4.51 5.81 -5.27
CA LEU A 25 4.25 5.46 -3.88
C LEU A 25 4.86 4.09 -3.56
N ALA A 26 5.73 4.03 -2.57
CA ALA A 26 6.29 2.79 -2.07
C ALA A 26 6.48 2.85 -0.56
N MET A 27 6.58 1.68 0.05
CA MET A 27 6.87 1.53 1.47
C MET A 27 8.32 1.93 1.73
N LYS A 28 8.56 2.71 2.80
CA LYS A 28 9.92 3.05 3.23
C LYS A 28 10.47 1.96 4.16
N THR A 29 11.80 1.87 4.28
CA THR A 29 12.50 0.81 5.05
C THR A 29 11.95 0.61 6.47
N ASP A 30 11.67 1.70 7.19
CA ASP A 30 11.23 1.67 8.60
C ASP A 30 9.77 2.11 8.79
N GLU A 31 9.01 2.20 7.70
CA GLU A 31 7.60 2.54 7.76
C GLU A 31 6.78 1.36 8.28
N LYS A 32 5.81 1.61 9.15
CA LYS A 32 4.88 0.57 9.60
C LYS A 32 3.88 0.25 8.51
N ILE A 33 3.39 -0.98 8.49
CA ILE A 33 2.40 -1.38 7.51
C ILE A 33 1.13 -0.52 7.55
N ASP A 34 0.64 -0.18 8.74
CA ASP A 34 -0.56 0.64 8.91
C ASP A 34 -0.38 2.04 8.32
N ASP A 35 0.79 2.66 8.57
CA ASP A 35 1.14 3.98 8.04
C ASP A 35 1.24 3.94 6.51
N TYR A 36 1.83 2.86 5.97
CA TYR A 36 1.94 2.66 4.54
C TYR A 36 0.58 2.49 3.87
N CYS A 37 -0.26 1.59 4.38
CA CYS A 37 -1.62 1.35 3.88
C CYS A 37 -2.47 2.64 3.94
N ALA A 38 -2.37 3.41 5.03
CA ALA A 38 -3.06 4.69 5.15
C ALA A 38 -2.66 5.71 4.08
N ARG A 39 -1.38 5.79 3.71
CA ARG A 39 -0.91 6.63 2.60
C ARG A 39 -1.50 6.18 1.26
N VAL A 40 -1.44 4.87 0.96
CA VAL A 40 -2.00 4.31 -0.28
C VAL A 40 -3.50 4.60 -0.37
N MET A 41 -4.23 4.42 0.73
CA MET A 41 -5.67 4.71 0.80
C MET A 41 -5.97 6.19 0.63
N THR A 42 -5.15 7.08 1.20
CA THR A 42 -5.30 8.52 1.04
C THR A 42 -5.24 8.94 -0.43
N VAL A 43 -4.23 8.45 -1.17
CA VAL A 43 -4.09 8.77 -2.60
C VAL A 43 -5.22 8.13 -3.41
N SER A 44 -5.55 6.87 -3.14
CA SER A 44 -6.61 6.13 -3.84
C SER A 44 -7.99 6.77 -3.66
N ASN A 45 -8.33 7.20 -2.44
CA ASN A 45 -9.59 7.88 -2.16
C ASN A 45 -9.66 9.26 -2.82
N LYS A 46 -8.53 10.00 -2.87
CA LYS A 46 -8.45 11.23 -3.65
C LYS A 46 -8.69 10.95 -5.15
N MET A 47 -8.12 9.89 -5.70
CA MET A 47 -8.35 9.50 -7.11
C MET A 47 -9.82 9.13 -7.36
N ARG A 48 -10.45 8.31 -6.50
CA ARG A 48 -11.89 7.98 -6.54
C ARG A 48 -12.76 9.23 -6.54
N SER A 49 -12.49 10.16 -5.61
CA SER A 49 -13.25 11.42 -5.51
C SER A 49 -13.10 12.32 -6.74
N ASN A 50 -12.05 12.13 -7.54
CA ASN A 50 -11.82 12.84 -8.80
C ASN A 50 -12.27 12.04 -10.04
N GLY A 51 -13.03 10.95 -9.84
CA GLY A 51 -13.69 10.18 -10.91
C GLY A 51 -12.83 9.08 -11.52
N GLU A 52 -11.70 8.74 -10.92
CA GLU A 52 -10.90 7.57 -11.34
C GLU A 52 -11.48 6.29 -10.76
N ASP A 53 -11.54 5.25 -11.57
CA ASP A 53 -11.80 3.91 -11.07
C ASP A 53 -10.56 3.34 -10.34
N MET A 54 -10.77 3.01 -9.07
CA MET A 54 -9.77 2.44 -8.17
C MET A 54 -10.43 1.28 -7.43
N PRO A 55 -10.57 0.11 -8.07
CA PRO A 55 -11.05 -1.08 -7.39
C PRO A 55 -10.05 -1.53 -6.33
N ASP A 56 -10.53 -2.23 -5.30
CA ASP A 56 -9.68 -2.69 -4.20
C ASP A 56 -8.55 -3.60 -4.69
N SER A 57 -8.79 -4.42 -5.73
CA SER A 57 -7.76 -5.24 -6.37
C SER A 57 -6.56 -4.42 -6.86
N LYS A 58 -6.79 -3.24 -7.45
CA LYS A 58 -5.71 -2.33 -7.90
C LYS A 58 -4.89 -1.80 -6.73
N ILE A 59 -5.54 -1.59 -5.58
CA ILE A 59 -4.90 -1.08 -4.36
C ILE A 59 -4.11 -2.20 -3.68
N VAL A 60 -4.70 -3.38 -3.55
CA VAL A 60 -4.05 -4.60 -3.04
C VAL A 60 -2.80 -4.92 -3.84
N GLU A 61 -2.92 -4.96 -5.17
CA GLU A 61 -1.77 -5.18 -6.06
C GLU A 61 -0.69 -4.10 -5.91
N LYS A 62 -1.09 -2.84 -5.75
CA LYS A 62 -0.15 -1.74 -5.52
C LYS A 62 0.65 -1.99 -4.26
N ILE A 63 -0.03 -2.28 -3.14
CA ILE A 63 0.60 -2.55 -1.84
C ILE A 63 1.59 -3.70 -2.01
N LEU A 64 1.13 -4.88 -2.45
CA LEU A 64 1.97 -6.08 -2.59
C LEU A 64 3.21 -5.89 -3.45
N ARG A 65 3.14 -5.07 -4.52
CA ARG A 65 4.28 -4.80 -5.41
C ARG A 65 5.33 -3.85 -4.82
N THR A 66 4.98 -3.10 -3.79
CA THR A 66 5.78 -1.96 -3.30
C THR A 66 6.07 -2.01 -1.80
N LEU A 67 5.76 -3.15 -1.16
CA LEU A 67 6.30 -3.50 0.13
C LEU A 67 7.82 -3.67 0.06
N THR A 68 8.48 -3.46 1.19
CA THR A 68 9.90 -3.75 1.34
C THR A 68 10.16 -5.25 1.38
N GLU A 69 11.42 -5.65 1.16
CA GLU A 69 11.82 -7.06 1.11
C GLU A 69 11.52 -7.84 2.41
N LYS A 70 11.35 -7.13 3.54
CA LYS A 70 10.87 -7.67 4.82
C LYS A 70 9.56 -8.47 4.70
N PHE A 71 8.74 -8.17 3.70
CA PHE A 71 7.46 -8.83 3.46
C PHE A 71 7.51 -9.83 2.30
N THR A 72 8.68 -10.16 1.75
CA THR A 72 8.81 -11.09 0.61
C THR A 72 8.09 -12.41 0.86
N TYR A 73 8.28 -13.02 2.04
CA TYR A 73 7.61 -14.26 2.41
C TYR A 73 6.09 -14.12 2.44
N ALA A 74 5.57 -13.06 3.08
CA ALA A 74 4.15 -12.75 3.13
C ALA A 74 3.54 -12.59 1.73
N VAL A 75 4.22 -11.90 0.82
CA VAL A 75 3.79 -11.71 -0.57
C VAL A 75 3.74 -13.05 -1.32
N VAL A 76 4.74 -13.93 -1.12
CA VAL A 76 4.76 -15.27 -1.73
C VAL A 76 3.58 -16.10 -1.23
N SER A 77 3.36 -16.17 0.08
CA SER A 77 2.25 -16.95 0.66
C SER A 77 0.88 -16.52 0.13
N ILE A 78 0.64 -15.21 -0.02
CA ILE A 78 -0.62 -14.68 -0.58
C ILE A 78 -0.79 -15.07 -2.06
N LYS A 79 0.29 -15.05 -2.84
CA LYS A 79 0.25 -15.43 -4.25
C LYS A 79 0.00 -16.92 -4.43
N GLU A 80 0.62 -17.75 -3.59
CA GLU A 80 0.44 -19.20 -3.61
C GLU A 80 -0.98 -19.63 -3.21
N SER A 81 -1.65 -18.87 -2.33
CA SER A 81 -3.05 -19.13 -1.96
C SER A 81 -4.07 -18.70 -3.02
N ASN A 82 -3.65 -18.12 -4.16
CA ASN A 82 -4.49 -17.58 -5.23
C ASN A 82 -5.54 -16.53 -4.77
N ASP A 83 -5.29 -15.84 -3.65
CA ASP A 83 -6.31 -15.00 -2.99
C ASP A 83 -6.31 -13.52 -3.44
N THR A 84 -5.34 -13.11 -4.26
CA THR A 84 -5.16 -11.67 -4.58
C THR A 84 -6.30 -11.04 -5.38
N GLY A 85 -7.12 -11.82 -6.06
CA GLY A 85 -8.22 -11.31 -6.90
C GLY A 85 -9.49 -10.95 -6.12
N SER A 86 -9.69 -11.57 -4.95
CA SER A 86 -10.87 -11.41 -4.09
C SER A 86 -10.57 -10.75 -2.74
N MET A 87 -9.30 -10.73 -2.34
CA MET A 87 -8.86 -10.16 -1.07
C MET A 87 -9.21 -8.68 -0.97
N SER A 88 -9.86 -8.31 0.14
CA SER A 88 -10.12 -6.93 0.50
C SER A 88 -8.86 -6.25 1.06
N ILE A 89 -8.87 -4.92 1.09
CA ILE A 89 -7.76 -4.13 1.65
C ILE A 89 -7.60 -4.39 3.15
N ASP A 90 -8.70 -4.56 3.88
CA ASP A 90 -8.69 -4.80 5.33
C ASP A 90 -8.12 -6.18 5.66
N GLU A 91 -8.45 -7.21 4.87
CA GLU A 91 -7.86 -8.56 5.00
C GLU A 91 -6.35 -8.52 4.74
N LEU A 92 -5.92 -7.84 3.67
CA LEU A 92 -4.51 -7.67 3.35
C LEU A 92 -3.76 -6.97 4.50
N GLN A 93 -4.29 -5.83 4.97
CA GLN A 93 -3.67 -5.06 6.04
C GLN A 93 -3.57 -5.88 7.33
N SER A 94 -4.63 -6.59 7.70
CA SER A 94 -4.66 -7.46 8.88
C SER A 94 -3.60 -8.57 8.79
N PHE A 95 -3.48 -9.22 7.64
CA PHE A 95 -2.48 -10.27 7.41
C PHE A 95 -1.05 -9.72 7.54
N LEU A 96 -0.77 -8.60 6.88
CA LEU A 96 0.56 -7.99 6.90
C LEU A 96 0.93 -7.45 8.29
N ALA A 97 -0.02 -6.92 9.06
CA ALA A 97 0.19 -6.47 10.44
C ALA A 97 0.58 -7.61 11.38
N VAL A 98 -0.06 -8.78 11.24
CA VAL A 98 0.33 -9.98 12.00
C VAL A 98 1.76 -10.41 11.64
N HIS A 99 2.13 -10.35 10.36
CA HIS A 99 3.49 -10.69 9.92
C HIS A 99 4.53 -9.68 10.44
N GLU A 100 4.22 -8.38 10.42
CA GLU A 100 5.09 -7.34 10.96
C GLU A 100 5.38 -7.53 12.46
N GLN A 101 4.37 -7.90 13.26
CA GLN A 101 4.55 -8.19 14.68
C GLN A 101 5.44 -9.42 14.94
N LYS A 102 5.26 -10.48 14.14
CA LYS A 102 6.09 -11.70 14.25
C LYS A 102 7.55 -11.43 13.91
N PHE A 103 7.80 -10.71 12.81
CA PHE A 103 9.16 -10.34 12.40
C PHE A 103 9.88 -9.52 13.48
N ARG A 104 9.19 -8.57 14.11
CA ARG A 104 9.79 -7.78 15.19
C ARG A 104 10.22 -8.64 16.38
N ARG A 105 9.43 -9.65 16.75
CA ARG A 105 9.81 -10.57 17.85
C ARG A 105 11.08 -11.34 17.52
N THR A 106 11.17 -11.92 16.32
CA THR A 106 12.34 -12.67 15.88
C THR A 106 13.60 -11.79 15.79
N SER A 107 13.47 -10.55 15.29
CA SER A 107 14.61 -9.61 15.21
C SER A 107 15.20 -9.27 16.60
N TYR A 108 14.37 -9.07 17.62
CA TYR A 108 14.86 -8.81 18.98
C TYR A 108 15.49 -10.07 19.60
N GLU A 109 14.98 -11.26 19.31
CA GLU A 109 15.57 -12.52 19.76
C GLU A 109 16.94 -12.79 19.14
N GLU A 110 17.15 -12.41 17.87
CA GLU A 110 18.46 -12.50 17.18
C GLU A 110 19.46 -11.46 17.69
N GLU A 111 19.04 -10.22 17.93
CA GLU A 111 19.88 -9.16 18.49
C GLU A 111 20.33 -9.47 19.93
N ASP A 112 19.42 -9.98 20.78
CA ASP A 112 19.74 -10.35 22.16
C ASP A 112 20.69 -11.56 22.21
N GLN A 113 20.57 -12.50 21.26
CA GLN A 113 21.53 -13.61 21.13
C GLN A 113 22.91 -13.15 20.63
N ALA A 114 22.98 -12.15 19.74
CA ALA A 114 24.24 -11.62 19.21
C ALA A 114 25.01 -10.72 20.20
N LEU A 115 24.31 -10.09 21.14
CA LEU A 115 24.92 -9.25 22.19
C LEU A 115 25.41 -10.06 23.41
N ASN A 116 25.03 -11.33 23.51
CA ASN A 116 25.39 -12.24 24.61
C ASN A 116 26.58 -13.16 24.28
N VAL A 117 27.46 -12.78 23.34
CA VAL A 117 28.65 -13.55 22.90
C VAL A 117 29.96 -12.82 23.19
#